data_AF-A0A7S1RSX3-F1
#
_entry.id   AF-A0A7S1RSX3-F1
#
_cell.length_a   1.000
_cell.length_b   1.000
_cell.length_c   1.000
_cell.angle_alpha   90.00
_cell.angle_beta   90.00
_cell.angle_gamma   90.00
#
_symmetry.space_group_name_H-M   'P 1'
#
loop_
_entity.id
_entity.type
_entity.pdbx_description
1 polymer ?
#
loop_
_entity_poly.entity_id
_entity_poly.type
_entity_poly.pdbx_seq_one_letter_code
_entity_poly.pdbx_strand_id
1 'polypeptide(L)'
;GAAVAAGEAELAPWLGRASWVLVDAPCSNSGSLRHHPECKYRLFEGGDGPRALLDLQELQRQLLAQACKLLRPDGHLLYSTCSLLLEENEMQVAWAERELGLRALAPRGAGCFAPVHGGRD
;
A
#
# COMPACT_ATOMS: atom_id res chain seq x y z
N GLY A 1 16.62 -7.18 -0.42
CA GLY A 1 15.15 -7.11 -0.39
C GLY A 1 14.67 -7.25 -1.80
N ALA A 2 13.80 -8.20 -2.08
CA ALA A 2 13.20 -8.39 -3.41
C ALA A 2 11.74 -7.93 -3.32
N ALA A 3 11.36 -6.94 -4.14
CA ALA A 3 9.96 -6.69 -4.45
C ALA A 3 9.58 -7.71 -5.53
N VAL A 4 8.66 -8.60 -5.20
CA VAL A 4 8.11 -9.57 -6.16
C VAL A 4 6.62 -9.31 -6.23
N ALA A 5 6.11 -9.00 -7.42
CA ALA A 5 4.70 -9.18 -7.73
C ALA A 5 4.47 -10.70 -7.83
N ALA A 6 4.38 -11.34 -6.67
CA ALA A 6 4.36 -12.78 -6.56
C ALA A 6 2.91 -13.26 -6.64
N GLY A 7 2.66 -14.24 -7.50
CA GLY A 7 1.41 -14.98 -7.47
C GLY A 7 1.23 -15.69 -6.12
N GLU A 8 -0.01 -16.06 -5.79
CA GLU A 8 -0.36 -16.64 -4.49
C GLU A 8 0.50 -17.87 -4.11
N ALA A 9 0.88 -18.69 -5.09
CA ALA A 9 1.74 -19.86 -4.91
C ALA A 9 3.21 -19.51 -4.56
N GLU A 10 3.73 -18.39 -5.08
CA GLU A 10 5.09 -17.93 -4.79
C GLU A 10 5.22 -17.31 -3.40
N LEU A 11 4.10 -16.79 -2.86
CA LEU A 11 4.05 -16.21 -1.52
C LEU A 11 3.83 -17.24 -0.40
N ALA A 12 3.40 -18.46 -0.73
CA ALA A 12 3.11 -19.51 0.25
C ALA A 12 4.24 -19.76 1.28
N PRO A 13 5.55 -19.76 0.91
CA PRO A 13 6.64 -19.95 1.88
C PRO A 13 6.76 -18.83 2.94
N TRP A 14 6.12 -17.68 2.71
CA TRP A 14 6.18 -16.49 3.57
C TRP A 14 4.99 -16.36 4.51
N LEU A 15 3.96 -17.20 4.39
CA LEU A 15 2.79 -17.19 5.29
C LEU A 15 3.22 -17.23 6.76
N GLY A 16 2.82 -16.22 7.53
CA GLY A 16 3.15 -16.09 8.96
C GLY A 16 4.63 -15.86 9.29
N ARG A 17 5.48 -15.55 8.31
CA ARG A 17 6.96 -15.53 8.47
C ARG A 17 7.62 -14.22 8.05
N ALA A 18 6.94 -13.40 7.27
CA ALA A 18 7.52 -12.16 6.73
C ALA A 18 7.68 -11.11 7.83
N SER A 19 8.92 -10.61 7.97
CA SER A 19 9.27 -9.47 8.84
C SER A 19 8.72 -8.16 8.32
N TRP A 20 8.77 -7.98 7.02
CA TRP A 20 8.35 -6.78 6.30
C TRP A 20 7.63 -7.21 5.04
N VAL A 21 6.50 -6.58 4.77
CA VAL A 21 5.75 -6.73 3.52
C VAL A 21 5.47 -5.34 2.97
N LEU A 22 5.75 -5.15 1.69
CA LEU A 22 5.42 -3.93 0.96
C LEU A 22 4.26 -4.23 0.01
N VAL A 23 3.21 -3.42 0.10
CA VAL A 23 2.11 -3.36 -0.86
C VAL A 23 2.21 -2.03 -1.58
N ASP A 24 2.82 -2.04 -2.76
CA ASP A 24 2.74 -0.92 -3.70
C ASP A 24 1.50 -1.14 -4.58
N ALA A 25 0.40 -0.48 -4.21
CA ALA A 25 -0.90 -0.85 -4.72
C ALA A 25 -1.24 -0.12 -6.04
N PRO A 26 -1.86 -0.82 -7.01
CA PRO A 26 -2.52 -0.17 -8.12
C PRO A 26 -3.54 0.86 -7.61
N CYS A 27 -3.51 2.07 -8.16
CA CYS A 27 -4.33 3.19 -7.70
C CYS A 27 -4.72 4.10 -8.87
N SER A 28 -5.48 5.15 -8.59
CA SER A 28 -5.96 6.12 -9.59
C SER A 28 -4.87 6.92 -10.30
N ASN A 29 -3.63 6.92 -9.75
CA ASN A 29 -2.54 7.81 -10.16
C ASN A 29 -2.91 9.31 -10.10
N SER A 30 -3.83 9.72 -9.21
CA SER A 30 -4.24 11.12 -9.08
C SER A 30 -3.10 12.06 -8.65
N GLY A 31 -2.03 11.54 -8.02
CA GLY A 31 -0.81 12.32 -7.73
C GLY A 31 -0.06 12.79 -8.97
N SER A 32 -0.29 12.15 -10.12
CA SER A 32 0.35 12.51 -11.39
C SER A 32 -0.44 13.55 -12.20
N LEU A 33 -1.59 14.03 -11.71
CA LEU A 33 -2.48 14.97 -12.43
C LEU A 33 -1.76 16.21 -12.96
N ARG A 34 -0.78 16.74 -12.21
CA ARG A 34 0.03 17.90 -12.63
C ARG A 34 0.82 17.63 -13.92
N HIS A 35 1.29 16.40 -14.10
CA HIS A 35 2.09 15.99 -15.25
C HIS A 35 1.24 15.34 -16.35
N HIS A 36 0.06 14.82 -15.99
CA HIS A 36 -0.84 14.03 -16.82
C HIS A 36 -2.31 14.44 -16.59
N PRO A 37 -2.76 15.59 -17.11
CA PRO A 37 -4.11 16.12 -16.88
C PRO A 37 -5.23 15.23 -17.45
N GLU A 38 -4.94 14.37 -18.42
CA GLU A 38 -5.86 13.38 -18.99
C GLU A 38 -6.36 12.36 -17.96
N CYS A 39 -5.61 12.14 -16.88
CA CYS A 39 -6.04 11.29 -15.77
C CYS A 39 -7.30 11.84 -15.10
N LYS A 40 -7.50 13.17 -15.08
CA LYS A 40 -8.70 13.80 -14.51
C LYS A 40 -9.96 13.33 -15.22
N TYR A 41 -9.93 13.27 -16.55
CA TYR A 41 -11.07 12.83 -17.34
C TYR A 41 -11.42 11.38 -17.03
N ARG A 42 -10.43 10.48 -16.98
CA ARG A 42 -10.68 9.06 -16.66
C ARG A 42 -11.25 8.85 -15.25
N LEU A 43 -10.84 9.67 -14.28
CA LEU A 43 -11.23 9.51 -12.88
C LEU A 43 -12.56 10.17 -12.53
N PHE A 44 -12.84 11.35 -13.10
CA PHE A 44 -13.95 12.19 -12.64
C PHE A 44 -14.98 12.53 -13.70
N GLU A 45 -14.61 12.61 -14.98
CA GLU A 45 -15.49 13.15 -16.04
C GLU A 45 -15.93 12.09 -17.06
N GLY A 46 -15.25 10.95 -17.15
CA GLY A 46 -15.61 9.80 -17.97
C GLY A 46 -16.62 8.89 -17.27
N GLY A 47 -17.53 8.28 -18.03
CA GLY A 47 -18.69 7.56 -17.49
C GLY A 47 -18.37 6.44 -16.49
N ASP A 48 -17.22 5.78 -16.63
CA ASP A 48 -16.82 4.66 -15.76
C ASP A 48 -15.89 5.06 -14.60
N GLY A 49 -15.50 6.33 -14.47
CA GLY A 49 -14.51 6.81 -13.50
C GLY A 49 -14.84 6.46 -12.04
N PRO A 50 -16.04 6.80 -11.54
CA PRO A 50 -16.45 6.44 -10.18
C PRO A 50 -16.47 4.92 -9.93
N ARG A 51 -16.84 4.13 -10.95
CA ARG A 51 -16.86 2.67 -10.83
C ARG A 51 -15.44 2.11 -10.78
N ALA A 52 -14.56 2.59 -11.64
CA ALA A 52 -13.16 2.19 -11.67
C ALA A 52 -12.45 2.50 -10.35
N LEU A 53 -12.76 3.63 -9.70
CA LEU A 53 -12.21 3.96 -8.39
C LEU A 53 -12.67 2.97 -7.31
N LEU A 54 -13.94 2.53 -7.34
CA LEU A 54 -14.43 1.52 -6.40
C LEU A 54 -13.75 0.16 -6.61
N ASP A 55 -13.57 -0.25 -7.87
CA ASP A 55 -12.90 -1.51 -8.20
C ASP A 55 -11.41 -1.47 -7.76
N LEU A 56 -10.74 -0.33 -7.88
CA LEU A 56 -9.38 -0.12 -7.35
C LEU A 56 -9.32 -0.20 -5.83
N GLN A 57 -10.26 0.44 -5.12
CA GLN A 57 -10.35 0.35 -3.66
C GLN A 57 -10.51 -1.09 -3.20
N GLU A 58 -11.36 -1.87 -3.87
CA GLU A 58 -11.59 -3.27 -3.54
C GLU A 58 -10.33 -4.11 -3.77
N LEU A 59 -9.65 -3.91 -4.91
CA LEU A 59 -8.37 -4.58 -5.18
C LEU A 59 -7.31 -4.23 -4.13
N GLN A 60 -7.20 -2.97 -3.72
CA GLN A 60 -6.27 -2.52 -2.67
C GLN A 60 -6.53 -3.26 -1.34
N ARG A 61 -7.80 -3.43 -0.95
CA ARG A 61 -8.19 -4.19 0.25
C ARG A 61 -7.82 -5.66 0.16
N GLN A 62 -8.04 -6.28 -1.00
CA GLN A 62 -7.67 -7.68 -1.24
C GLN A 62 -6.16 -7.88 -1.09
N LEU A 63 -5.36 -6.98 -1.68
CA LEU A 63 -3.90 -7.01 -1.57
C LEU A 63 -3.44 -6.81 -0.12
N LEU A 64 -4.02 -5.86 0.61
CA LEU A 64 -3.76 -5.64 2.03
C LEU A 64 -4.07 -6.89 2.88
N ALA A 65 -5.22 -7.53 2.63
CA ALA A 65 -5.62 -8.74 3.34
C ALA A 65 -4.66 -9.92 3.06
N GLN A 66 -4.23 -10.09 1.81
CA GLN A 66 -3.25 -11.11 1.44
C GLN A 66 -1.89 -10.82 2.09
N ALA A 67 -1.42 -9.59 2.01
CA ALA A 67 -0.16 -9.16 2.62
C ALA A 67 -0.15 -9.36 4.14
N CYS A 68 -1.27 -9.09 4.82
CA CYS A 68 -1.39 -9.30 6.26
C CYS A 68 -1.18 -10.76 6.67
N LYS A 69 -1.62 -11.73 5.86
CA LYS A 69 -1.42 -13.17 6.14
C LYS A 69 0.05 -13.61 6.07
N LEU A 70 0.89 -12.84 5.39
CA LEU A 70 2.32 -13.13 5.27
C LEU A 70 3.08 -12.69 6.54
N LEU A 71 2.54 -11.74 7.31
CA LEU A 71 3.24 -11.19 8.46
C LEU A 71 3.41 -12.23 9.57
N ARG A 72 4.61 -12.26 10.14
CA ARG A 72 4.81 -12.82 11.49
C ARG A 72 4.15 -11.89 12.55
N PRO A 73 3.92 -12.34 13.80
CA PRO A 73 3.19 -11.57 14.81
C PRO A 73 3.71 -10.15 15.10
N ASP A 74 5.00 -9.90 14.90
CA ASP A 74 5.68 -8.61 15.08
C ASP A 74 6.23 -8.04 13.76
N GLY A 75 5.68 -8.51 12.63
CA GLY A 75 6.00 -8.01 11.31
C GLY A 75 5.37 -6.65 11.02
N HIS A 76 5.88 -5.98 9.99
CA HIS A 76 5.39 -4.68 9.54
C HIS A 76 4.93 -4.72 8.09
N LEU A 77 3.81 -4.05 7.82
CA LEU A 77 3.30 -3.82 6.47
C LEU A 77 3.46 -2.35 6.11
N LEU A 78 4.07 -2.10 4.95
CA LEU A 78 4.10 -0.80 4.31
C LEU A 78 3.11 -0.81 3.14
N TYR A 79 2.15 0.10 3.18
CA TYR A 79 1.20 0.32 2.09
C TYR A 79 1.54 1.65 1.42
N SER A 80 1.66 1.64 0.09
CA SER A 80 1.90 2.84 -0.70
C SER A 80 0.96 2.92 -1.89
N THR A 81 0.57 4.15 -2.21
CA THR A 81 -0.07 4.51 -3.47
C THR A 81 0.61 5.76 -4.02
N CYS A 82 0.37 6.09 -5.28
CA CYS A 82 0.68 7.41 -5.85
C CYS A 82 -0.60 8.26 -6.03
N SER A 83 -1.58 8.07 -5.15
CA SER A 83 -2.86 8.79 -5.15
C SER A 83 -2.90 9.88 -4.10
N LEU A 84 -3.66 10.94 -4.39
CA LEU A 84 -4.04 12.02 -3.46
C LEU A 84 -5.46 11.82 -2.89
N LEU A 85 -6.16 10.75 -3.26
CA LEU A 85 -7.54 10.49 -2.83
C LEU A 85 -7.58 9.83 -1.47
N LEU A 86 -8.49 10.28 -0.60
CA LEU A 86 -8.67 9.73 0.75
C LEU A 86 -9.14 8.27 0.69
N GLU A 87 -9.95 7.95 -0.31
CA GLU A 87 -10.51 6.64 -0.61
C GLU A 87 -9.44 5.58 -0.82
N GLU A 88 -8.27 5.97 -1.33
CA GLU A 88 -7.14 5.10 -1.63
C GLU A 88 -6.04 5.18 -0.59
N ASN A 89 -6.17 6.05 0.42
CA ASN A 89 -5.17 6.28 1.45
C ASN A 89 -5.78 6.09 2.84
N GLU A 90 -6.22 7.15 3.49
CA GLU A 90 -6.73 7.16 4.87
C GLU A 90 -7.89 6.18 5.08
N MET A 91 -8.77 6.03 4.08
CA MET A 91 -9.87 5.07 4.16
C MET A 91 -9.40 3.62 4.09
N GLN A 92 -8.31 3.33 3.36
CA GLN A 92 -7.72 1.99 3.31
C GLN A 92 -6.99 1.66 4.61
N VAL A 93 -6.31 2.65 5.20
CA VAL A 93 -5.71 2.52 6.53
C VAL A 93 -6.79 2.24 7.57
N ALA A 94 -7.85 3.05 7.62
CA ALA A 94 -8.95 2.87 8.58
C ALA A 94 -9.66 1.51 8.39
N TRP A 95 -9.82 1.06 7.13
CA TRP A 95 -10.34 -0.27 6.83
C TRP A 95 -9.40 -1.37 7.35
N ALA A 96 -8.10 -1.26 7.12
CA ALA A 96 -7.11 -2.25 7.56
C ALA A 96 -7.02 -2.34 9.10
N GLU A 97 -7.13 -1.22 9.81
CA GLU A 97 -7.18 -1.23 11.27
C GLU A 97 -8.43 -1.95 11.79
N ARG A 98 -9.59 -1.70 11.17
CA ARG A 98 -10.86 -2.28 11.59
C ARG A 98 -10.99 -3.77 11.23
N GLU A 99 -10.63 -4.15 10.00
CA GLU A 99 -10.92 -5.48 9.46
C GLU A 99 -9.75 -6.46 9.62
N LEU A 100 -8.50 -5.96 9.61
CA LEU A 100 -7.30 -6.82 9.67
C LEU A 100 -6.60 -6.77 11.04
N GLY A 101 -7.07 -5.90 11.96
CA GLY A 101 -6.44 -5.73 13.27
C GLY A 101 -5.04 -5.12 13.20
N LEU A 102 -4.70 -4.48 12.07
CA LEU A 102 -3.47 -3.73 11.94
C LEU A 102 -3.58 -2.43 12.76
N ARG A 103 -2.43 -1.79 13.01
CA ARG A 103 -2.38 -0.49 13.67
C ARG A 103 -1.48 0.43 12.87
N ALA A 104 -1.98 1.59 12.48
CA ALA A 104 -1.18 2.61 11.85
C ALA A 104 -0.06 3.05 12.80
N LEU A 105 1.17 3.03 12.30
CA LEU A 105 2.30 3.57 13.03
C LEU A 105 2.35 5.07 12.76
N ALA A 106 2.28 5.89 13.82
CA ALA A 106 2.55 7.31 13.68
C ALA A 106 3.93 7.50 13.02
N PRO A 107 4.08 8.46 12.09
CA PRO A 107 5.39 8.76 11.52
C PRO A 107 6.34 9.05 12.68
N ARG A 108 7.44 8.31 12.76
CA ARG A 108 8.47 8.53 13.79
C ARG A 108 9.19 9.85 13.46
N GLY A 109 8.59 10.99 13.79
CA GLY A 109 9.16 12.32 13.50
C GLY A 109 9.41 12.59 12.01
N ALA A 110 9.67 13.87 11.67
CA ALA A 110 10.10 14.22 10.32
C ALA A 110 11.52 13.70 10.06
N GLY A 111 11.76 13.02 8.92
CA GLY A 111 13.10 12.66 8.44
C GLY A 111 13.76 11.45 9.11
N CYS A 112 13.09 10.30 9.16
CA CYS A 112 13.77 9.06 9.58
C CYS A 112 14.81 8.60 8.53
N PHE A 113 16.09 8.75 8.87
CA PHE A 113 17.24 8.23 8.13
C PHE A 113 17.90 7.10 8.91
N ALA A 114 18.41 6.09 8.22
CA ALA A 114 19.22 5.00 8.77
C ALA A 114 20.66 5.47 9.05
N PRO A 115 21.41 4.85 9.98
CA PRO A 115 22.75 5.30 10.34
C PRO A 115 23.73 5.23 9.16
N VAL A 116 24.60 6.24 9.06
CA VAL A 116 25.87 6.11 8.33
C VAL A 116 26.81 5.34 9.26
N HIS A 117 27.18 4.12 8.87
CA HIS A 117 27.97 3.16 9.65
C HIS A 117 29.06 3.81 10.52
N GLY A 118 28.90 3.71 11.84
CA GLY A 118 29.99 3.88 12.80
C GLY A 118 30.53 2.50 13.19
N GLY A 119 31.53 2.01 12.46
CA GLY A 119 32.28 0.80 12.77
C GLY A 119 33.76 1.04 12.52
N ARG A 120 34.55 0.96 13.59
CA ARG A 120 35.99 1.17 13.67
C ARG A 120 36.77 0.07 12.94
N ASP A 121 37.88 0.46 12.33
CA ASP A 121 39.11 -0.33 12.29
C ASP A 121 40.06 0.25 13.36
#